data_AF-A0A1V3WC92-F1
#
_entry.id   AF-A0A1V3WC92-F1
#
_cell.length_a   1.000
_cell.length_b   1.000
_cell.length_c   1.000
_cell.angle_alpha   90.00
_cell.angle_beta   90.00
_cell.angle_gamma   90.00
#
_symmetry.space_group_name_H-M   'P 1'
#
loop_
_entity.id
_entity.type
_entity.pdbx_description
1 polymer ?
#
loop_
_entity_poly.entity_id
_entity_poly.type
_entity_poly.pdbx_seq_one_letter_code
_entity_poly.pdbx_strand_id
1 'polypeptide(L)'
;MTDDKMLARIAALLRQAEGTDNPHEADAFMAAAQRLATAASIDLAVARSHSATRSAAQSPTQRTITIGTAGVRGLRTYVQLFVLIAAANDVRCDVASNSTFLYAYGFPEDIDATHALYASLVVQMVRRPMPTWPPVPTGPRRPSRPG
;
A
#
# COMPACT_ATOMS: atom_id res chain seq x y z
N MET A 1 3.89 -14.57 -26.56
CA MET A 1 3.61 -14.40 -28.02
C MET A 1 2.92 -13.06 -28.33
N THR A 2 2.19 -12.44 -27.39
CA THR A 2 1.51 -11.15 -27.61
C THR A 2 2.46 -9.94 -27.59
N ASP A 3 3.52 -9.99 -26.78
CA ASP A 3 4.46 -8.88 -26.58
C ASP A 3 5.29 -8.57 -27.84
N ASP A 4 5.70 -9.63 -28.54
CA ASP A 4 6.48 -9.54 -29.78
C ASP A 4 5.69 -8.82 -30.89
N LYS A 5 4.37 -9.01 -30.92
CA LYS A 5 3.46 -8.35 -31.86
C LYS A 5 3.23 -6.87 -31.53
N MET A 6 3.31 -6.49 -30.25
CA MET A 6 3.22 -5.09 -29.81
C MET A 6 4.52 -4.33 -30.09
N LEU A 7 5.68 -4.95 -29.79
CA LEU A 7 7.00 -4.39 -30.09
C LEU A 7 7.19 -4.19 -31.60
N ALA A 8 6.75 -5.15 -32.43
CA ALA A 8 6.75 -5.01 -33.88
C ALA A 8 5.89 -3.83 -34.37
N ARG A 9 4.78 -3.53 -33.68
CA ARG A 9 3.87 -2.43 -34.04
C ARG A 9 4.42 -1.06 -33.65
N ILE A 10 5.12 -0.96 -32.51
CA ILE A 10 5.84 0.25 -32.11
C ILE A 10 7.00 0.51 -33.08
N ALA A 11 7.78 -0.52 -33.44
CA ALA A 11 8.85 -0.40 -34.41
C ALA A 11 8.37 0.03 -35.81
N ALA A 12 7.20 -0.46 -36.24
CA ALA A 12 6.58 -0.04 -37.50
C ALA A 12 6.16 1.43 -37.49
N LEU A 13 5.60 1.93 -36.38
CA LEU A 13 5.21 3.33 -36.22
C LEU A 13 6.43 4.28 -36.19
N LEU A 14 7.52 3.87 -35.53
CA LEU A 14 8.75 4.64 -35.50
C LEU A 14 9.40 4.72 -36.89
N ARG A 15 9.43 3.60 -37.63
CA ARG A 15 9.94 3.57 -39.01
C ARG A 15 9.10 4.42 -39.97
N GLN A 16 7.80 4.55 -39.70
CA GLN A 16 6.89 5.40 -40.47
C GLN A 16 7.06 6.88 -40.15
N ALA A 17 7.42 7.22 -38.90
CA ALA A 17 7.78 8.57 -38.51
C ALA A 17 9.12 9.03 -39.13
N GLU A 18 10.10 8.12 -39.22
CA GLU A 18 11.40 8.40 -39.88
C GLU A 18 11.29 8.53 -41.41
N GLY A 19 10.25 7.94 -42.02
CA GLY A 19 10.02 7.96 -43.46
C GLY A 19 9.14 9.09 -43.97
N THR A 20 8.59 9.94 -43.10
CA THR A 20 7.73 11.06 -43.51
C THR A 20 8.48 12.39 -43.40
N ASP A 21 8.53 13.15 -44.49
CA ASP A 21 9.20 14.47 -44.55
C ASP A 21 8.30 15.62 -44.05
N ASN A 22 7.12 15.29 -43.52
CA ASN A 22 6.14 16.25 -43.04
C ASN A 22 6.18 16.33 -41.50
N PRO A 23 6.70 17.42 -40.91
CA PRO A 23 7.02 17.49 -39.47
C PRO A 23 5.79 17.26 -38.57
N HIS A 24 4.62 17.71 -39.02
CA HIS A 24 3.36 17.51 -38.28
C HIS A 24 2.89 16.05 -38.26
N GLU A 25 3.20 15.26 -39.30
CA GLU A 25 2.85 13.84 -39.34
C GLU A 25 3.84 13.00 -38.54
N ALA A 26 5.14 13.33 -38.61
CA ALA A 26 6.18 12.69 -37.80
C ALA A 26 5.87 12.83 -36.30
N ASP A 27 5.49 14.03 -35.84
CA ASP A 27 5.10 14.27 -34.44
C ASP A 27 3.85 13.46 -34.04
N ALA A 28 2.87 13.32 -34.94
CA ALA A 28 1.68 12.53 -34.67
C ALA A 28 1.98 11.03 -34.52
N PHE A 29 2.85 10.48 -35.38
CA PHE A 29 3.29 9.08 -35.31
C PHE A 29 4.19 8.81 -34.09
N MET A 30 5.08 9.73 -33.75
CA MET A 30 5.90 9.64 -32.53
C MET A 30 5.04 9.71 -31.26
N ALA A 31 4.07 10.62 -31.19
CA ALA A 31 3.14 10.70 -30.07
C ALA A 31 2.24 9.46 -29.97
N ALA A 32 1.89 8.83 -31.10
CA ALA A 32 1.16 7.56 -31.10
C ALA A 32 2.04 6.40 -30.58
N ALA A 33 3.29 6.30 -31.04
CA ALA A 33 4.23 5.29 -30.58
C ALA A 33 4.52 5.42 -29.07
N GLN A 34 4.74 6.64 -28.58
CA GLN A 34 4.99 6.91 -27.16
C GLN A 34 3.78 6.54 -26.28
N ARG A 35 2.55 6.85 -26.72
CA ARG A 35 1.33 6.47 -26.00
C ARG A 35 1.15 4.95 -25.96
N LEU A 36 1.42 4.26 -27.06
CA LEU A 36 1.31 2.81 -27.16
C LEU A 36 2.39 2.11 -26.30
N ALA A 37 3.62 2.63 -26.29
CA ALA A 37 4.68 2.16 -25.41
C ALA A 37 4.36 2.37 -23.92
N THR A 38 3.77 3.52 -23.57
CA THR A 38 3.37 3.83 -22.18
C THR A 38 2.23 2.93 -21.72
N ALA A 39 1.19 2.75 -22.55
CA ALA A 39 0.08 1.85 -22.27
C ALA A 39 0.56 0.40 -22.11
N ALA A 40 1.42 -0.07 -23.01
CA ALA A 40 2.00 -1.41 -22.92
C ALA A 40 2.90 -1.59 -21.69
N SER A 41 3.65 -0.56 -21.28
CA SER A 41 4.47 -0.62 -20.07
C SER A 41 3.63 -0.69 -18.80
N ILE A 42 2.50 0.03 -18.76
CA ILE A 42 1.54 -0.01 -17.66
C ILE A 42 0.84 -1.38 -17.63
N ASP A 43 0.32 -1.86 -18.75
CA ASP A 43 -0.34 -3.17 -18.83
C ASP A 43 0.61 -4.29 -18.46
N LEU A 44 1.90 -4.18 -18.80
CA LEU A 44 2.92 -5.15 -18.43
C LEU A 44 3.27 -5.06 -16.94
N ALA A 45 3.36 -3.86 -16.36
CA ALA A 45 3.56 -3.67 -14.92
C ALA A 45 2.37 -4.21 -14.10
N VAL A 46 1.14 -3.95 -14.59
CA VAL A 46 -0.13 -4.44 -14.03
C VAL A 46 -0.26 -5.95 -14.24
N ALA A 47 0.16 -6.49 -15.38
CA ALA A 47 0.18 -7.93 -15.62
C ALA A 47 1.24 -8.62 -14.77
N ARG A 48 2.41 -8.01 -14.54
CA ARG A 48 3.44 -8.53 -13.62
C ARG A 48 2.96 -8.50 -12.17
N SER A 49 2.31 -7.43 -11.72
CA SER A 49 1.73 -7.38 -10.38
C SER A 49 0.62 -8.42 -10.23
N HIS A 50 -0.30 -8.52 -11.18
CA HIS A 50 -1.36 -9.56 -11.16
C HIS A 50 -0.81 -10.99 -11.31
N SER A 51 0.26 -11.22 -12.06
CA SER A 51 0.86 -12.55 -12.24
C SER A 51 1.69 -12.97 -11.02
N ALA A 52 2.31 -12.02 -10.33
CA ALA A 52 2.97 -12.26 -9.04
C ALA A 52 1.95 -12.69 -7.97
N THR A 53 0.73 -12.14 -8.01
CA THR A 53 -0.40 -12.51 -7.15
C THR A 53 -1.02 -13.87 -7.52
N ARG A 54 -1.00 -14.29 -8.80
CA ARG A 54 -1.74 -15.48 -9.29
C ARG A 54 -0.93 -16.77 -9.46
N SER A 55 0.38 -16.77 -9.24
CA SER A 55 1.25 -17.91 -9.60
C SER A 55 1.50 -18.96 -8.51
N ALA A 56 0.71 -18.97 -7.44
CA ALA A 56 0.52 -20.17 -6.66
C ALA A 56 -0.96 -20.26 -6.31
N ALA A 57 -1.58 -21.42 -6.47
CA ALA A 57 -2.80 -21.73 -5.76
C ALA A 57 -2.45 -21.70 -4.26
N GLN A 58 -2.52 -20.51 -3.67
CA GLN A 58 -2.19 -20.31 -2.27
C GLN A 58 -3.31 -20.97 -1.48
N SER A 59 -3.01 -22.11 -0.89
CA SER A 59 -3.90 -22.69 0.10
C SER A 59 -3.99 -21.73 1.29
N PRO A 60 -5.16 -21.63 1.96
CA PRO A 60 -5.25 -20.85 3.18
C PRO A 60 -4.20 -21.36 4.17
N THR A 61 -3.31 -20.46 4.59
CA THR A 61 -2.22 -20.77 5.51
C THR A 61 -2.52 -20.21 6.89
N GLN A 62 -2.00 -20.87 7.91
CA GLN A 62 -1.96 -20.34 9.26
C GLN A 62 -0.58 -19.75 9.52
N ARG A 63 -0.51 -18.51 9.99
CA ARG A 63 0.73 -17.86 10.42
C ARG A 63 0.59 -17.30 11.83
N THR A 64 1.58 -17.60 12.67
CA THR A 64 1.71 -16.99 13.99
C THR A 64 2.39 -15.64 13.85
N ILE A 65 1.73 -14.57 14.31
CA ILE A 65 2.28 -13.22 14.34
C ILE A 65 2.53 -12.85 15.80
N THR A 66 3.80 -12.60 16.14
CA THR A 66 4.20 -12.12 17.46
C THR A 66 4.07 -10.60 17.50
N ILE A 67 3.25 -10.07 18.40
CA ILE A 67 2.92 -8.65 18.47
C ILE A 67 3.97 -7.91 19.31
N GLY A 68 4.42 -8.53 20.40
CA GLY A 68 5.39 -7.96 21.32
C GLY A 68 5.79 -8.93 22.41
N THR A 69 6.73 -8.51 23.25
CA THR A 69 7.19 -9.28 24.42
C THR A 69 6.25 -9.09 25.60
N ALA A 70 6.05 -10.16 26.39
CA ALA A 70 5.24 -10.11 27.60
C ALA A 70 5.78 -9.04 28.56
N GLY A 71 4.89 -8.15 29.04
CA GLY A 71 5.25 -7.06 29.97
C GLY A 71 5.29 -5.65 29.37
N VAL A 72 5.09 -5.50 28.05
CA VAL A 72 4.98 -4.17 27.41
C VAL A 72 3.60 -3.55 27.68
N ARG A 73 3.58 -2.29 28.14
CA ARG A 73 2.34 -1.55 28.41
C ARG A 73 1.66 -1.20 27.08
N GLY A 74 0.38 -1.55 26.91
CA GLY A 74 -0.39 -1.23 25.71
C GLY A 74 -0.56 -2.36 24.68
N LEU A 75 -0.11 -3.59 24.99
CA LEU A 75 -0.26 -4.77 24.10
C LEU A 75 -1.70 -4.95 23.59
N ARG A 76 -2.70 -4.74 24.46
CA ARG A 76 -4.12 -4.84 24.08
C ARG A 76 -4.49 -3.90 22.94
N THR A 77 -3.95 -2.68 22.90
CA THR A 77 -4.20 -1.70 21.84
C THR A 77 -3.58 -2.14 20.52
N TYR A 78 -2.35 -2.68 20.56
CA TYR A 78 -1.67 -3.21 19.38
C TYR A 78 -2.36 -4.44 18.80
N VAL A 79 -2.82 -5.36 19.67
CA VAL A 79 -3.63 -6.51 19.27
C VAL A 79 -4.91 -6.05 18.59
N GLN A 80 -5.62 -5.09 19.19
CA GLN A 80 -6.88 -4.60 18.66
C GLN A 80 -6.70 -3.89 17.31
N LEU A 81 -5.61 -3.15 17.13
CA LEU A 81 -5.24 -2.58 15.83
C LEU A 81 -5.09 -3.68 14.78
N PHE A 82 -4.36 -4.76 15.10
CA PHE A 82 -4.17 -5.86 14.18
C PHE A 82 -5.50 -6.54 13.81
N VAL A 83 -6.37 -6.81 14.79
CA VAL A 83 -7.68 -7.44 14.55
C VAL A 83 -8.55 -6.58 13.62
N LEU A 84 -8.55 -5.25 13.78
CA LEU A 84 -9.31 -4.35 12.92
C LEU A 84 -8.78 -4.34 11.48
N ILE A 85 -7.46 -4.39 11.29
CA ILE A 85 -6.86 -4.47 9.96
C ILE A 85 -7.17 -5.85 9.34
N ALA A 86 -7.06 -6.93 10.11
CA ALA A 86 -7.35 -8.28 9.65
C ALA A 86 -8.82 -8.40 9.18
N ALA A 87 -9.77 -7.88 9.95
CA ALA A 87 -11.18 -7.85 9.57
C ALA A 87 -11.46 -7.06 8.28
N ALA A 88 -10.67 -6.02 7.99
CA ALA A 88 -10.79 -5.24 6.76
C ALA A 88 -10.18 -5.95 5.53
N ASN A 89 -9.26 -6.90 5.73
CA ASN A 89 -8.57 -7.64 4.68
C ASN A 89 -9.05 -9.11 4.57
N ASP A 90 -10.24 -9.41 5.10
CA ASP A 90 -10.86 -10.77 5.12
C ASP A 90 -9.98 -11.87 5.75
N VAL A 91 -9.07 -11.49 6.67
CA VAL A 91 -8.22 -12.40 7.43
C VAL A 91 -8.87 -12.71 8.78
N ARG A 92 -9.05 -14.00 9.10
CA ARG A 92 -9.48 -14.41 10.44
C ARG A 92 -8.29 -14.45 11.36
N CYS A 93 -8.46 -13.97 12.60
CA CYS A 93 -7.39 -14.00 13.57
C CYS A 93 -7.88 -14.43 14.96
N ASP A 94 -7.14 -15.35 15.58
CA ASP A 94 -7.35 -15.78 16.95
C ASP A 94 -6.27 -15.17 17.84
N VAL A 95 -6.72 -14.50 18.91
CA VAL A 95 -5.85 -13.79 19.84
C VAL A 95 -5.53 -14.69 21.03
N ALA A 96 -4.24 -14.84 21.37
CA ALA A 96 -3.86 -15.54 22.57
C ALA A 96 -4.28 -14.77 23.83
N SER A 97 -4.69 -15.49 24.89
CA SER A 97 -5.15 -14.91 26.15
C SER A 97 -4.11 -14.01 26.84
N ASN A 98 -2.82 -14.20 26.54
CA ASN A 98 -1.71 -13.37 27.02
C ASN A 98 -1.41 -12.16 26.13
N SER A 99 -2.20 -11.91 25.06
CA SER A 99 -2.03 -10.78 24.13
C SER A 99 -0.60 -10.63 23.56
N THR A 100 0.17 -11.72 23.55
CA THR A 100 1.59 -11.70 23.16
C THR A 100 1.77 -12.10 21.69
N PHE A 101 0.90 -13.00 21.21
CA PHE A 101 0.87 -13.48 19.83
C PHE A 101 -0.58 -13.67 19.37
N LEU A 102 -0.76 -13.68 18.05
CA LEU A 102 -2.03 -13.96 17.37
C LEU A 102 -1.80 -14.99 16.26
N TYR A 103 -2.82 -15.80 15.97
CA TYR A 103 -2.84 -16.71 14.84
C TYR A 103 -3.68 -16.11 13.74
N ALA A 104 -3.08 -15.82 12.58
CA ALA A 104 -3.79 -15.35 11.41
C ALA A 104 -4.05 -16.52 10.45
N TYR A 105 -5.26 -16.58 9.91
CA TYR A 105 -5.74 -17.59 8.97
C TYR A 105 -6.25 -16.88 7.71
N GLY A 106 -5.72 -17.24 6.55
CA GLY A 106 -6.11 -16.65 5.29
C GLY A 106 -5.12 -16.94 4.17
N PHE A 107 -5.29 -16.26 3.04
CA PHE A 107 -4.29 -16.29 1.99
C PHE A 107 -3.02 -15.58 2.50
N PRO A 108 -1.83 -16.10 2.19
CA PRO A 108 -0.58 -15.51 2.66
C PRO A 108 -0.38 -14.09 2.13
N GLU A 109 -0.94 -13.72 0.97
CA GLU A 109 -0.93 -12.34 0.48
C GLU A 109 -1.73 -11.38 1.38
N ASP A 110 -2.91 -11.78 1.84
CA ASP A 110 -3.73 -10.98 2.75
C ASP A 110 -3.08 -10.87 4.14
N ILE A 111 -2.42 -11.95 4.59
CA ILE A 111 -1.64 -11.96 5.83
C ILE A 111 -0.43 -11.02 5.71
N ASP A 112 0.28 -11.04 4.58
CA ASP A 112 1.44 -10.18 4.33
C ASP A 112 1.02 -8.70 4.23
N ALA A 113 -0.10 -8.41 3.54
CA ALA A 113 -0.67 -7.07 3.45
C ALA A 113 -1.09 -6.54 4.83
N THR A 114 -1.79 -7.36 5.62
CA THR A 114 -2.19 -7.04 7.00
C THR A 114 -0.97 -6.74 7.88
N HIS A 115 0.08 -7.54 7.76
CA HIS A 115 1.33 -7.34 8.51
C HIS A 115 2.04 -6.04 8.09
N ALA A 116 2.15 -5.77 6.78
CA ALA A 116 2.80 -4.57 6.26
C ALA A 116 2.06 -3.28 6.69
N LEU A 117 0.72 -3.31 6.68
CA LEU A 117 -0.12 -2.22 7.19
C LEU A 117 0.09 -2.01 8.69
N TYR A 118 0.08 -3.10 9.47
CA TYR A 118 0.35 -3.06 10.91
C TYR A 118 1.73 -2.43 11.22
N ALA A 119 2.79 -2.91 10.57
CA ALA A 119 4.15 -2.38 10.77
C ALA A 119 4.24 -0.88 10.43
N SER A 120 3.60 -0.47 9.32
CA SER A 120 3.55 0.94 8.90
C SER A 120 2.81 1.81 9.91
N LEU A 121 1.67 1.35 10.43
CA LEU A 121 0.87 2.06 11.43
C LEU A 121 1.60 2.18 12.77
N VAL A 122 2.30 1.13 13.22
CA VAL A 122 3.10 1.17 14.45
C VAL A 122 4.20 2.23 14.32
N VAL A 123 4.92 2.28 13.19
CA VAL A 123 5.94 3.31 12.95
C VAL A 123 5.32 4.71 12.95
N GLN A 124 4.13 4.89 12.36
CA GLN A 124 3.43 6.17 12.40
C GLN A 124 3.01 6.57 13.82
N MET A 125 2.55 5.63 14.66
CA MET A 125 2.19 5.88 16.06
C MET A 125 3.41 6.25 16.91
N VAL A 126 4.55 5.61 16.68
CA VAL A 126 5.81 5.94 17.39
C VAL A 126 6.39 7.26 16.90
N ARG A 127 6.30 7.56 15.61
CA ARG A 127 6.85 8.79 15.01
C ARG A 127 6.00 10.02 15.29
N ARG A 128 4.69 9.84 15.50
CA ARG A 128 3.76 10.89 15.89
C ARG A 128 3.29 10.67 17.33
N PRO A 129 4.18 10.87 18.33
CA PRO A 129 3.70 11.02 19.69
C PRO A 129 2.71 12.18 19.71
N MET A 130 1.68 12.02 20.54
CA MET A 130 0.57 12.94 20.76
C MET A 130 1.01 14.40 20.56
N PRO A 131 0.33 15.19 19.71
CA PRO A 131 0.66 16.60 19.59
C PRO A 131 0.58 17.19 21.00
N THR A 132 1.71 17.64 21.53
CA THR A 132 1.77 18.41 22.75
C THR A 132 0.89 19.62 22.50
N TRP A 133 -0.34 19.57 23.00
CA TRP A 133 -1.27 20.67 22.89
C TRP A 133 -0.57 21.91 23.46
N PRO A 134 -0.47 23.02 22.72
CA PRO A 134 0.11 24.23 23.28
C PRO A 134 -0.69 24.60 24.53
N PRO A 135 -0.05 24.99 25.65
CA PRO A 135 -0.77 25.32 26.88
C PRO A 135 -1.89 26.31 26.55
N VAL A 136 -3.11 25.98 26.98
CA VAL A 136 -4.29 26.82 26.78
C VAL A 136 -3.93 28.23 27.26
N PRO A 137 -4.03 29.28 26.42
CA PRO A 137 -3.76 30.64 26.87
C PRO A 137 -4.80 30.96 27.94
N THR A 138 -4.34 31.01 29.19
CA THR A 138 -5.16 31.41 30.32
C THR A 138 -5.37 32.92 30.14
N GLY A 139 -6.53 33.30 29.61
CA GLY A 139 -6.87 34.70 29.37
C GLY A 139 -6.73 35.55 30.64
N PRO A 140 -6.49 36.87 30.51
CA PRO A 140 -6.23 37.74 31.65
C PRO A 140 -7.44 37.75 32.60
N ARG A 141 -7.19 37.41 33.87
CA ARG A 141 -8.20 37.54 34.94
C ARG A 141 -8.65 39.00 35.00
N ARG A 142 -9.94 39.21 34.75
CA ARG A 142 -10.61 40.51 34.86
C ARG A 142 -10.40 41.05 36.29
N PRO A 143 -9.92 42.30 36.48
CA PRO A 143 -9.81 42.86 37.82
C PRO A 143 -11.22 43.10 38.38
N SER A 144 -11.45 42.55 39.58
CA SER A 144 -12.64 42.83 40.40
C SER A 144 -12.68 44.31 40.76
N ARG A 145 -13.75 45.01 40.34
CA ARG A 145 -14.07 46.35 40.84
C ARG A 145 -14.44 46.27 42.33
N PRO A 146 -13.83 47.08 43.22
CA PRO A 146 -14.41 47.34 44.52
C PRO A 146 -15.52 48.42 44.38
N GLY A 147 -16.61 48.20 45.11
CA GLY A 147 -17.66 49.21 45.36
C GLY A 147 -17.30 50.12 46.51
#